data_AF-A0A8J5UFA3-F1
#
_entry.id   AF-A0A8J5UFA3-F1
#
_cell.length_a   1.000
_cell.length_b   1.000
_cell.length_c   1.000
_cell.angle_alpha   90.00
_cell.angle_beta   90.00
_cell.angle_gamma   90.00
#
_symmetry.space_group_name_H-M   'P 1'
#
loop_
_entity.id
_entity.type
_entity.pdbx_description
1 polymer ?
#
loop_
_entity_poly.entity_id
_entity_poly.type
_entity_poly.pdbx_seq_one_letter_code
_entity_poly.pdbx_strand_id
1 'polypeptide(L)'
;MGSQAVNSGPIPGLQTILTEEHLKRSRDIRNNLFKESKDEDRAEHIDFLLWLLKDCGVQDIFGIVDVHSHFDVPRGFHMVTKIEDRNASLSCLRTQPAQDKDLKPHELCGHKFVYTPGQGWHPYEFRFGPLLDTNEAFSKFFSRFSNYLDEHNITSLGLEYTIRQVSGIQIPYLARRSFVKKTREVFM
;
A
#
# COMPACT_ATOMS: atom_id res chain seq x y z
N MET A 1 -23.77 13.53 15.78
CA MET A 1 -24.37 12.80 14.64
C MET A 1 -23.53 11.57 14.42
N GLY A 2 -24.13 10.37 14.46
CA GLY A 2 -23.38 9.12 14.34
C GLY A 2 -22.87 8.92 12.92
N SER A 3 -21.55 8.84 12.76
CA SER A 3 -20.92 8.36 11.53
C SER A 3 -21.37 6.91 11.33
N GLN A 4 -22.24 6.67 10.34
CA GLN A 4 -22.46 5.31 9.87
C GLN A 4 -21.15 4.85 9.25
N ALA A 5 -20.48 3.91 9.91
CA ALA A 5 -19.36 3.20 9.32
C ALA A 5 -19.85 2.61 7.99
N VAL A 6 -19.34 3.15 6.88
CA VAL A 6 -19.62 2.62 5.55
C VAL A 6 -18.96 1.24 5.53
N ASN A 7 -19.75 0.19 5.69
CA ASN A 7 -19.30 -1.17 5.41
C ASN A 7 -18.95 -1.22 3.93
N SER A 8 -17.67 -0.96 3.62
CA SER A 8 -17.12 -0.78 2.28
C SER A 8 -16.95 -2.11 1.53
N GLY A 9 -17.87 -3.05 1.75
CA GLY A 9 -17.84 -4.39 1.19
C GLY A 9 -16.55 -5.16 1.53
N PRO A 10 -16.40 -6.36 0.98
CA PRO A 10 -15.13 -7.07 1.04
C PRO A 10 -14.09 -6.40 0.12
N ILE A 11 -12.85 -6.29 0.59
CA ILE A 11 -11.76 -5.61 -0.12
C ILE A 11 -11.25 -6.48 -1.31
N PRO A 12 -11.33 -6.01 -2.57
CA PRO A 12 -10.86 -6.75 -3.73
C PRO A 12 -9.35 -7.03 -3.68
N GLY A 13 -8.96 -8.25 -4.05
CA GLY A 13 -7.56 -8.69 -4.01
C GLY A 13 -7.01 -8.90 -2.60
N LEU A 14 -7.85 -8.77 -1.58
CA LEU A 14 -7.50 -9.11 -0.20
C LEU A 14 -8.47 -10.16 0.35
N GLN A 15 -9.76 -9.83 0.38
CA GLN A 15 -10.83 -10.69 0.92
C GLN A 15 -11.64 -11.38 -0.18
N THR A 16 -11.64 -10.80 -1.38
CA THR A 16 -12.32 -11.35 -2.55
C THR A 16 -11.38 -11.46 -3.73
N ILE A 17 -11.66 -12.45 -4.59
CA ILE A 17 -10.91 -12.68 -5.82
C ILE A 17 -11.07 -11.47 -6.74
N LEU A 18 -9.99 -11.08 -7.42
CA LEU A 18 -10.03 -10.00 -8.40
C LEU A 18 -10.89 -10.38 -9.60
N THR A 19 -11.46 -9.36 -10.25
CA THR A 19 -12.18 -9.49 -11.51
C THR A 19 -11.47 -8.62 -12.56
N GLU A 20 -11.82 -8.77 -13.82
CA GLU A 20 -11.31 -7.88 -14.87
C GLU A 20 -11.67 -6.41 -14.62
N GLU A 21 -12.81 -6.14 -13.99
CA GLU A 21 -13.22 -4.78 -13.61
C GLU A 21 -12.30 -4.19 -12.54
N HIS A 22 -11.90 -5.01 -11.56
CA HIS A 22 -10.92 -4.59 -10.54
C HIS A 22 -9.57 -4.23 -11.17
N LEU A 23 -9.12 -5.00 -12.17
CA LEU A 23 -7.91 -4.70 -12.92
C LEU A 23 -8.07 -3.35 -13.65
N LYS A 24 -9.11 -3.18 -14.48
CA LYS A 24 -9.38 -1.93 -15.22
C LYS A 24 -9.41 -0.71 -14.28
N ARG A 25 -10.12 -0.82 -13.15
CA ARG A 25 -10.22 0.25 -12.15
C ARG A 25 -8.88 0.56 -11.48
N SER A 26 -8.05 -0.44 -11.21
CA SER A 26 -6.69 -0.25 -10.67
C SER A 26 -5.85 0.66 -11.57
N ARG A 27 -5.89 0.46 -12.89
CA ARG A 27 -5.14 1.30 -13.84
C ARG A 27 -5.62 2.75 -13.77
N ASP A 28 -6.92 2.95 -13.76
CA ASP A 28 -7.50 4.29 -13.72
C ASP A 28 -7.17 5.00 -12.41
N ILE A 29 -7.23 4.29 -11.28
CA ILE A 29 -6.77 4.81 -9.98
C ILE A 29 -5.30 5.20 -10.07
N ARG A 30 -4.44 4.27 -10.51
CA ARG A 30 -2.98 4.47 -10.54
C ARG A 30 -2.57 5.66 -11.41
N ASN A 31 -3.14 5.79 -12.61
CA ASN A 31 -2.78 6.87 -13.54
C ASN A 31 -3.25 8.25 -13.03
N ASN A 32 -4.31 8.29 -12.23
CA ASN A 32 -4.80 9.51 -11.58
C ASN A 32 -4.10 9.84 -10.25
N LEU A 33 -3.16 9.02 -9.78
CA LEU A 33 -2.36 9.37 -8.60
C LEU A 33 -1.43 10.53 -8.88
N PHE A 34 -1.13 11.31 -7.83
CA PHE A 34 -0.11 12.36 -7.88
C PHE A 34 1.23 11.79 -8.37
N LYS A 35 1.96 12.60 -9.15
CA LYS A 35 3.26 12.18 -9.70
C LYS A 35 4.41 12.28 -8.71
N GLU A 36 4.20 13.05 -7.65
CA GLU A 36 5.16 13.27 -6.58
C GLU A 36 4.46 13.10 -5.22
N SER A 37 5.22 12.70 -4.21
CA SER A 37 4.76 12.71 -2.83
C SER A 37 4.59 14.17 -2.38
N LYS A 38 3.42 14.53 -1.85
CA LYS A 38 3.21 15.84 -1.20
C LYS A 38 4.08 16.00 0.06
N ASP A 39 4.93 17.01 0.17
CA ASP A 39 5.75 17.23 1.37
C ASP A 39 4.98 17.89 2.55
N GLU A 40 3.74 17.44 2.81
CA GLU A 40 2.95 17.94 3.95
C GLU A 40 3.43 17.31 5.27
N ASP A 41 3.08 17.90 6.41
CA ASP A 41 3.50 17.43 7.74
C ASP A 41 2.78 16.12 8.12
N ARG A 42 3.27 15.00 7.59
CA ARG A 42 2.64 13.66 7.71
C ARG A 42 3.22 12.80 8.82
N ALA A 43 4.27 13.26 9.50
CA ALA A 43 5.02 12.43 10.44
C ALA A 43 4.12 11.89 11.56
N GLU A 44 3.28 12.74 12.13
CA GLU A 44 2.33 12.36 13.18
C GLU A 44 1.29 11.33 12.69
N HIS A 45 0.81 11.49 11.45
CA HIS A 45 -0.13 10.54 10.84
C HIS A 45 0.51 9.18 10.61
N ILE A 46 1.74 9.15 10.07
CA ILE A 46 2.49 7.91 9.87
C ILE A 46 2.73 7.23 11.22
N ASP A 47 3.19 7.97 12.24
CA ASP A 47 3.45 7.42 13.57
C ASP A 47 2.18 6.81 14.20
N PHE A 48 1.03 7.49 14.09
CA PHE A 48 -0.24 6.97 14.56
C PHE A 48 -0.68 5.71 13.82
N LEU A 49 -0.60 5.71 12.48
CA LEU A 49 -0.99 4.57 11.66
C LEU A 49 -0.05 3.36 11.88
N LEU A 50 1.24 3.59 12.12
CA LEU A 50 2.19 2.54 12.52
C LEU A 50 1.87 1.96 13.89
N TRP A 51 1.47 2.80 14.84
CA TRP A 51 0.95 2.34 16.12
C TRP A 51 -0.31 1.49 15.94
N LEU A 52 -1.24 1.91 15.06
CA LEU A 52 -2.48 1.20 14.77
C LEU A 52 -2.23 -0.20 14.17
N LEU A 53 -1.24 -0.33 13.28
CA LEU A 53 -0.80 -1.62 12.74
C LEU A 53 -0.38 -2.59 13.85
N LYS A 54 0.39 -2.10 14.83
CA LYS A 54 0.87 -2.89 15.98
C LYS A 54 -0.28 -3.25 16.93
N ASP A 55 -1.13 -2.29 17.25
CA ASP A 55 -2.27 -2.46 18.14
C ASP A 55 -3.28 -3.49 17.61
N CYS A 56 -3.38 -3.61 16.28
CA CYS A 56 -4.21 -4.61 15.61
C CYS A 56 -3.45 -5.91 15.24
N GLY A 57 -2.16 -6.01 15.53
CA GLY A 57 -1.34 -7.21 15.28
C GLY A 57 -1.07 -7.53 13.81
N VAL A 58 -1.13 -6.53 12.92
CA VAL A 58 -0.97 -6.69 11.47
C VAL A 58 0.31 -6.04 10.90
N GLN A 59 1.19 -5.55 11.77
CA GLN A 59 2.43 -4.85 11.40
C GLN A 59 3.42 -5.70 10.58
N ASP A 60 3.34 -7.03 10.69
CA ASP A 60 4.18 -7.94 9.90
C ASP A 60 3.56 -8.31 8.55
N ILE A 61 2.37 -7.77 8.26
CA ILE A 61 1.56 -8.06 7.07
C ILE A 61 1.38 -6.79 6.25
N PHE A 62 1.18 -5.65 6.89
CA PHE A 62 0.99 -4.38 6.19
C PHE A 62 2.03 -3.34 6.59
N GLY A 63 2.42 -2.54 5.62
CA GLY A 63 3.17 -1.30 5.77
C GLY A 63 2.35 -0.10 5.29
N ILE A 64 2.83 1.09 5.60
CA ILE A 64 2.26 2.35 5.08
C ILE A 64 3.07 2.75 3.85
N VAL A 65 2.37 3.14 2.78
CA VAL A 65 2.98 3.61 1.55
C VAL A 65 2.47 5.00 1.17
N ASP A 66 3.35 5.83 0.63
CA ASP A 66 2.95 7.07 -0.03
C ASP A 66 2.24 6.74 -1.33
N VAL A 67 0.98 7.16 -1.45
CA VAL A 67 0.16 6.91 -2.63
C VAL A 67 0.53 7.91 -3.72
N HIS A 68 1.39 7.48 -4.64
CA HIS A 68 1.82 8.24 -5.81
C HIS A 68 2.16 7.30 -6.97
N SER A 69 2.32 7.86 -8.18
CA SER A 69 2.74 7.11 -9.36
C SER A 69 3.89 7.83 -10.07
N HIS A 70 4.92 7.09 -10.49
CA HIS A 70 6.04 7.72 -11.22
C HIS A 70 5.78 7.88 -12.73
N PHE A 71 4.81 7.15 -13.28
CA PHE A 71 4.49 7.13 -14.72
C PHE A 71 3.09 6.54 -14.95
N ASP A 72 2.52 6.76 -16.13
CA ASP A 72 1.23 6.19 -16.52
C ASP A 72 1.38 4.77 -17.08
N VAL A 73 0.45 3.88 -16.69
CA VAL A 73 0.36 2.53 -17.24
C VAL A 73 -0.49 2.54 -18.52
N PRO A 74 0.02 2.02 -19.65
CA PRO A 74 -0.76 1.90 -20.87
C PRO A 74 -2.02 1.05 -20.71
N ARG A 75 -2.98 1.21 -21.63
CA ARG A 75 -4.13 0.28 -21.71
C ARG A 75 -3.65 -1.15 -22.01
N GLY A 76 -4.28 -2.13 -21.41
CA GLY A 76 -3.91 -3.54 -21.57
C GLY A 76 -2.73 -3.96 -20.69
N PHE A 77 -2.33 -3.14 -19.72
CA PHE A 77 -1.28 -3.45 -18.76
C PHE A 77 -1.68 -3.07 -17.32
N HIS A 78 -1.13 -3.80 -16.36
CA HIS A 78 -1.19 -3.49 -14.92
C HIS A 78 0.18 -3.66 -14.25
N MET A 79 0.41 -2.93 -13.16
CA MET A 79 1.62 -3.11 -12.36
C MET A 79 1.51 -4.35 -11.49
N VAL A 80 2.48 -5.26 -11.64
CA VAL A 80 2.54 -6.50 -10.87
C VAL A 80 3.92 -6.65 -10.25
N THR A 81 3.96 -6.82 -8.94
CA THR A 81 5.15 -7.19 -8.19
C THR A 81 5.38 -8.70 -8.28
N LYS A 82 6.56 -9.07 -8.75
CA LYS A 82 7.08 -10.43 -8.76
C LYS A 82 8.21 -10.56 -7.75
N ILE A 83 8.30 -11.72 -7.13
CA ILE A 83 9.49 -12.13 -6.39
C ILE A 83 10.45 -12.69 -7.44
N GLU A 84 11.58 -12.02 -7.64
CA GLU A 84 12.67 -12.51 -8.47
C GLU A 84 13.74 -13.07 -7.54
N ASP A 85 13.98 -14.39 -7.63
CA ASP A 85 15.10 -15.03 -6.96
C ASP A 85 16.38 -14.63 -7.69
N ARG A 86 17.21 -13.79 -7.05
CA ARG A 86 18.51 -13.42 -7.61
C ARG A 86 19.58 -14.48 -7.32
N ASN A 87 19.51 -15.13 -6.15
CA ASN A 87 20.36 -16.24 -5.71
C ASN A 87 19.68 -16.98 -4.53
N ALA A 88 20.21 -18.15 -4.13
CA ALA A 88 19.66 -19.01 -3.07
C ALA A 88 19.42 -18.33 -1.69
N SER A 89 19.97 -17.14 -1.47
CA SER A 89 19.84 -16.35 -0.24
C SER A 89 19.26 -14.94 -0.44
N LEU A 90 18.95 -14.54 -1.68
CA LEU A 90 18.52 -13.17 -2.00
C LEU A 90 17.36 -13.20 -3.00
N SER A 91 16.16 -12.96 -2.51
CA SER A 91 15.00 -12.62 -3.30
C SER A 91 14.86 -11.08 -3.37
N CYS A 92 14.47 -10.56 -4.53
CA CYS A 92 14.14 -9.15 -4.69
C CYS A 92 12.71 -8.99 -5.20
N LEU A 93 12.06 -7.90 -4.79
CA LEU A 93 10.75 -7.53 -5.29
C LEU A 93 10.92 -6.62 -6.50
N ARG A 94 10.33 -7.02 -7.62
CA ARG A 94 10.31 -6.20 -8.83
C ARG A 94 8.88 -5.94 -9.26
N THR A 95 8.48 -4.68 -9.22
CA THR A 95 7.20 -4.22 -9.77
C THR A 95 7.40 -3.79 -11.22
N GLN A 96 6.61 -4.35 -12.12
CA GLN A 96 6.69 -4.03 -13.55
C GLN A 96 5.32 -4.11 -14.23
N PRO A 97 5.11 -3.43 -15.37
CA PRO A 97 3.92 -3.62 -16.18
C PRO A 97 3.83 -5.07 -16.69
N ALA A 98 2.65 -5.66 -16.61
CA ALA A 98 2.32 -6.98 -17.17
C ALA A 98 1.06 -6.85 -18.03
N GLN A 99 0.99 -7.60 -19.15
CA GLN A 99 -0.14 -7.52 -20.08
C GLN A 99 -1.37 -8.24 -19.53
N ASP A 100 -2.55 -7.64 -19.66
CA ASP A 100 -3.81 -8.17 -19.11
C ASP A 100 -4.11 -9.58 -19.60
N LYS A 101 -3.83 -9.87 -20.89
CA LYS A 101 -4.03 -11.21 -21.49
C LYS A 101 -3.19 -12.31 -20.83
N ASP A 102 -2.10 -11.95 -20.16
CA ASP A 102 -1.18 -12.87 -19.49
C ASP A 102 -1.48 -12.96 -17.99
N LEU A 103 -2.45 -12.18 -17.50
CA LEU A 103 -2.85 -12.14 -16.10
C LEU A 103 -4.16 -12.90 -15.91
N LYS A 104 -4.17 -13.82 -14.94
CA LYS A 104 -5.40 -14.42 -14.44
C LYS A 104 -5.78 -13.78 -13.11
N PRO A 105 -6.96 -13.14 -12.99
CA PRO A 105 -7.34 -12.44 -11.75
C PRO A 105 -7.28 -13.32 -10.48
N HIS A 106 -7.51 -14.63 -10.59
CA HIS A 106 -7.44 -15.56 -9.45
C HIS A 106 -6.01 -15.96 -9.03
N GLU A 107 -5.00 -15.68 -9.86
CA GLU A 107 -3.58 -15.89 -9.51
C GLU A 107 -2.97 -14.63 -8.86
N LEU A 108 -3.75 -13.54 -8.79
CA LEU A 108 -3.33 -12.23 -8.29
C LEU A 108 -3.98 -11.90 -6.96
N CYS A 109 -3.24 -11.18 -6.12
CA CYS A 109 -3.76 -10.45 -4.98
C CYS A 109 -3.29 -8.99 -5.01
N GLY A 110 -3.93 -8.14 -4.23
CA GLY A 110 -3.57 -6.74 -4.09
C GLY A 110 -2.24 -6.60 -3.37
N HIS A 111 -1.39 -5.70 -3.88
CA HIS A 111 -0.08 -5.41 -3.29
C HIS A 111 -0.06 -4.03 -2.65
N LYS A 112 -0.59 -3.01 -3.33
CA LYS A 112 -0.78 -1.68 -2.75
C LYS A 112 -2.22 -1.25 -2.88
N PHE A 113 -2.74 -0.65 -1.82
CA PHE A 113 -4.12 -0.28 -1.66
C PHE A 113 -4.23 1.21 -1.34
N VAL A 114 -5.22 1.84 -1.95
CA VAL A 114 -5.65 3.20 -1.63
C VAL A 114 -7.05 3.14 -1.07
N TYR A 115 -7.33 4.00 -0.10
CA TYR A 115 -8.67 4.21 0.41
C TYR A 115 -9.30 5.43 -0.27
N THR A 116 -10.55 5.30 -0.69
CA THR A 116 -11.32 6.41 -1.23
C THR A 116 -12.61 6.55 -0.42
N PRO A 117 -12.86 7.72 0.20
CA PRO A 117 -14.06 7.95 0.99
C PRO A 117 -15.33 7.58 0.23
N GLY A 118 -16.21 6.81 0.87
CA GLY A 118 -17.46 6.32 0.28
C GLY A 118 -17.33 5.19 -0.76
N GLN A 119 -16.12 4.90 -1.27
CA GLN A 119 -15.87 3.80 -2.20
C GLN A 119 -15.15 2.61 -1.55
N GLY A 120 -14.39 2.86 -0.48
CA GLY A 120 -13.65 1.84 0.24
C GLY A 120 -12.21 1.67 -0.24
N TRP A 121 -11.64 0.50 0.08
CA TRP A 121 -10.27 0.14 -0.29
C TRP A 121 -10.21 -0.47 -1.68
N HIS A 122 -9.24 0.00 -2.47
CA HIS A 122 -8.99 -0.51 -3.81
C HIS A 122 -7.51 -0.80 -4.02
N PRO A 123 -7.16 -1.99 -4.55
CA PRO A 123 -5.81 -2.24 -5.00
C PRO A 123 -5.52 -1.41 -6.25
N TYR A 124 -4.31 -0.86 -6.34
CA TYR A 124 -3.82 -0.16 -7.53
C TYR A 124 -2.52 -0.75 -8.09
N GLU A 125 -1.83 -1.59 -7.31
CA GLU A 125 -0.77 -2.50 -7.78
C GLU A 125 -1.05 -3.91 -7.26
N PHE A 126 -0.65 -4.92 -8.04
CA PHE A 126 -0.92 -6.32 -7.75
C PHE A 126 0.36 -7.10 -7.50
N ARG A 127 0.19 -8.35 -7.10
CA ARG A 127 1.26 -9.34 -7.02
C ARG A 127 0.71 -10.72 -7.29
N PHE A 128 1.59 -11.65 -7.64
CA PHE A 128 1.23 -13.07 -7.65
C PHE A 128 1.18 -13.62 -6.22
N GLY A 129 0.18 -14.44 -5.95
CA GLY A 129 0.02 -15.12 -4.68
C GLY A 129 -1.44 -15.37 -4.31
N PRO A 130 -1.67 -16.16 -3.26
CA PRO A 130 -3.01 -16.40 -2.76
C PRO A 130 -3.60 -15.12 -2.15
N LEU A 131 -4.93 -15.10 -2.01
CA LEU A 131 -5.58 -14.16 -1.11
C LEU A 131 -5.07 -14.36 0.32
N LEU A 132 -5.02 -13.28 1.08
CA LEU A 132 -4.73 -13.35 2.50
C LEU A 132 -5.96 -13.91 3.22
N ASP A 133 -5.74 -14.89 4.09
CA ASP A 133 -6.77 -15.36 5.00
C ASP A 133 -7.04 -14.25 6.03
N THR A 134 -8.16 -13.54 5.88
CA THR A 134 -8.51 -12.41 6.74
C THR A 134 -9.33 -12.88 7.93
N ASN A 135 -8.88 -12.53 9.14
CA ASN A 135 -9.61 -12.80 10.38
C ASN A 135 -10.26 -11.53 10.95
N GLU A 136 -10.86 -11.63 12.14
CA GLU A 136 -11.52 -10.50 12.83
C GLU A 136 -10.57 -9.30 13.07
N ALA A 137 -9.28 -9.55 13.33
CA ALA A 137 -8.29 -8.49 13.53
C ALA A 137 -8.11 -7.62 12.28
N PHE A 138 -8.24 -8.19 11.07
CA PHE A 138 -8.20 -7.45 9.82
C PHE A 138 -9.42 -6.53 9.70
N SER A 139 -10.61 -7.02 10.04
CA SER A 139 -11.84 -6.22 9.99
C SER A 139 -11.75 -5.00 10.93
N LYS A 140 -11.28 -5.22 12.16
CA LYS A 140 -11.04 -4.14 13.14
C LYS A 140 -9.98 -3.14 12.63
N PHE A 141 -8.90 -3.65 12.05
CA PHE A 141 -7.82 -2.84 11.49
C PHE A 141 -8.33 -1.93 10.36
N PHE A 142 -8.93 -2.50 9.31
CA PHE A 142 -9.40 -1.73 8.16
C PHE A 142 -10.46 -0.70 8.55
N SER A 143 -11.36 -1.03 9.48
CA SER A 143 -12.33 -0.06 9.99
C SER A 143 -11.65 1.14 10.66
N ARG A 144 -10.71 0.91 11.58
CA ARG A 144 -10.01 1.99 12.29
C ARG A 144 -9.09 2.79 11.37
N PHE A 145 -8.42 2.13 10.43
CA PHE A 145 -7.53 2.80 9.49
C PHE A 145 -8.32 3.72 8.56
N SER A 146 -9.41 3.23 7.99
CA SER A 146 -10.29 4.02 7.10
C SER A 146 -10.87 5.23 7.82
N ASN A 147 -11.38 5.02 9.05
CA ASN A 147 -11.94 6.11 9.86
C ASN A 147 -10.89 7.20 10.12
N TYR A 148 -9.65 6.82 10.44
CA TYR A 148 -8.59 7.79 10.66
C TYR A 148 -8.24 8.56 9.37
N LEU A 149 -8.17 7.88 8.22
CA LEU A 149 -7.95 8.56 6.94
C LEU A 149 -9.09 9.54 6.62
N ASP A 150 -10.34 9.15 6.86
CA ASP A 150 -11.52 10.01 6.65
C ASP A 150 -11.51 11.22 7.59
N GLU A 151 -11.33 11.00 8.90
CA GLU A 151 -11.34 12.05 9.93
C GLU A 151 -10.29 13.14 9.67
N HIS A 152 -9.15 12.75 9.11
CA HIS A 152 -8.02 13.65 8.83
C HIS A 152 -7.91 14.04 7.34
N ASN A 153 -8.85 13.63 6.48
CA ASN A 153 -8.84 13.89 5.04
C ASN A 153 -7.53 13.45 4.33
N ILE A 154 -6.95 12.33 4.76
CA ILE A 154 -5.69 11.82 4.25
C ILE A 154 -5.94 10.98 3.01
N THR A 155 -5.52 11.48 1.85
CA THR A 155 -5.59 10.75 0.56
C THR A 155 -4.21 10.35 0.03
N SER A 156 -3.14 10.78 0.70
CA SER A 156 -1.76 10.65 0.26
C SER A 156 -1.03 9.44 0.86
N LEU A 157 -1.67 8.73 1.78
CA LEU A 157 -1.18 7.53 2.44
C LEU A 157 -2.09 6.35 2.12
N GLY A 158 -1.50 5.16 2.04
CA GLY A 158 -2.18 3.91 1.75
C GLY A 158 -1.50 2.73 2.42
N LEU A 159 -1.88 1.54 1.99
CA LEU A 159 -1.36 0.29 2.54
C LEU A 159 -0.57 -0.48 1.52
N GLU A 160 0.55 -1.05 1.94
CA GLU A 160 1.32 -2.03 1.18
C GLU A 160 1.27 -3.37 1.90
N TYR A 161 0.91 -4.43 1.16
CA TYR A 161 1.03 -5.80 1.63
C TYR A 161 2.51 -6.22 1.60
N THR A 162 3.11 -6.34 2.79
CA THR A 162 4.52 -6.68 2.99
C THR A 162 4.73 -8.20 2.95
N ILE A 163 5.84 -8.63 2.34
CA ILE A 163 6.15 -10.05 2.13
C ILE A 163 6.99 -10.58 3.30
N ARG A 164 6.45 -11.53 4.08
CA ARG A 164 7.23 -12.26 5.10
C ARG A 164 8.40 -13.07 4.51
N GLN A 165 8.34 -13.50 3.25
CA GLN A 165 9.38 -14.31 2.60
C GLN A 165 10.68 -13.55 2.26
N VAL A 166 10.72 -12.22 2.42
CA VAL A 166 11.94 -11.42 2.29
C VAL A 166 12.44 -11.00 3.68
N SER A 167 12.34 -11.90 4.66
CA SER A 167 12.92 -11.73 6.01
C SER A 167 14.45 -11.84 5.94
N GLY A 168 15.05 -10.76 5.46
CA GLY A 168 16.48 -10.56 5.25
C GLY A 168 16.75 -9.16 4.70
N ILE A 169 15.74 -8.53 4.08
CA ILE A 169 15.76 -7.12 3.75
C ILE A 169 15.06 -6.37 4.88
N GLN A 170 15.87 -5.68 5.67
CA GLN A 170 15.41 -4.54 6.46
C GLN A 170 14.79 -3.58 5.44
N ILE A 171 13.46 -3.56 5.32
CA ILE A 171 12.77 -2.55 4.50
C ILE A 171 13.25 -1.22 5.06
N PRO A 172 14.00 -0.41 4.29
CA PRO A 172 14.47 0.86 4.82
C PRO A 172 13.21 1.68 5.05
N TYR A 173 12.91 1.91 6.33
CA TYR A 173 12.13 3.04 6.77
C TYR A 173 12.60 4.25 5.94
N LEU A 174 11.74 4.77 5.07
CA LEU A 174 11.88 6.13 4.54
C LEU A 174 11.49 7.13 5.63
N ALA A 175 12.26 7.07 6.72
CA ALA A 175 12.28 8.03 7.81
C ALA A 175 13.73 8.14 8.30
N ARG A 176 14.63 8.63 7.44
CA ARG A 176 15.88 9.24 7.93
C ARG A 176 15.68 10.74 8.02
N ARG A 177 15.34 11.17 9.25
CA ARG A 177 15.64 12.52 9.76
C ARG A 177 17.05 12.91 9.35
N SER A 178 17.19 13.96 8.55
CA SER A 178 18.44 14.71 8.43
C SER A 178 18.50 15.74 9.55
N PHE A 179 18.81 15.30 10.78
CA PHE A 179 19.35 16.21 11.80
C PHE A 179 20.84 16.35 11.52
N VAL A 180 21.24 17.39 10.77
CA VAL A 180 22.62 17.87 10.81
C VAL A 180 22.63 19.14 11.64
N LYS A 181 23.18 19.01 12.85
CA LYS A 181 23.57 20.12 13.72
C LYS A 181 24.43 21.08 12.91
N LYS A 182 23.99 22.33 12.81
CA LYS A 182 24.82 23.45 12.37
C LYS A 182 25.72 23.86 13.54
N THR A 183 26.84 23.15 13.74
CA THR A 183 27.97 23.69 14.50
C THR A 183 28.85 24.48 13.53
N ARG A 184 28.72 25.81 13.57
CA ARG A 184 29.75 26.74 13.08
C ARG A 184 30.54 27.22 14.29
N GLU A 185 31.76 26.73 14.43
CA GLU A 185 32.90 27.40 15.08
C GLU A 185 33.99 27.42 13.98
N VAL A 186 34.34 28.56 13.37
CA VAL A 186 35.24 29.66 13.77
C VAL A 186 36.71 29.23 13.87
N PHE A 187 37.59 30.10 13.32
CA PHE A 187 39.07 30.11 13.22
C PHE A 187 39.64 29.47 11.94
N MET A 188 40.47 30.12 11.11
CA MET A 188 41.15 31.42 11.09
C MET A 188 41.17 31.95 9.65
#